data_AF-A0A9W4T1T7-F1
#
_entry.id   AF-A0A9W4T1T7-F1
#
_cell.length_a   1.000
_cell.length_b   1.000
_cell.length_c   1.000
_cell.angle_alpha   90.00
_cell.angle_beta   90.00
_cell.angle_gamma   90.00
#
_symmetry.space_group_name_H-M   'P 1'
#
loop_
_entity.id
_entity.type
_entity.pdbx_description
1 polymer ?
#
loop_
_entity_poly.entity_id
_entity_poly.type
_entity_poly.pdbx_seq_one_letter_code
_entity_poly.pdbx_strand_id
1 'polypeptide(L)' 'MPVNPNQLAVGKNIRFRSNGQIHGGKIQKIDGKNITVFDNTYKKDVDIDLDDIIEVL' A
#
# COMPACT_ATOMS: atom_id res chain seq x y z
N MET A 1 8.21 -6.11 -11.25
CA MET A 1 8.00 -4.91 -12.09
C MET A 1 7.70 -3.77 -11.14
N PRO A 2 8.28 -2.57 -11.31
CA PRO A 2 7.94 -1.44 -10.46
C PRO A 2 6.46 -1.10 -10.62
N VAL A 3 5.78 -0.78 -9.51
CA VAL A 3 4.39 -0.34 -9.51
C VAL A 3 4.31 0.98 -10.27
N ASN A 4 3.41 1.08 -11.24
CA ASN A 4 3.23 2.35 -11.95
C ASN A 4 2.50 3.33 -11.03
N PRO A 5 3.09 4.50 -10.69
CA PRO A 5 2.45 5.48 -9.82
C PRO A 5 1.06 5.91 -10.31
N ASN A 6 0.82 5.87 -11.62
CA ASN A 6 -0.47 6.22 -12.21
C ASN A 6 -1.60 5.23 -11.86
N GLN A 7 -1.28 4.05 -11.30
CA GLN A 7 -2.26 3.06 -10.84
C GLN A 7 -2.66 3.25 -9.38
N LEU A 8 -1.93 4.09 -8.63
CA LEU A 8 -2.17 4.31 -7.21
C LEU A 8 -3.20 5.41 -7.01
N ALA A 9 -4.29 5.07 -6.34
CA ALA A 9 -5.34 6.01 -5.98
C ALA A 9 -5.90 5.66 -4.61
N VAL A 10 -6.36 6.67 -3.88
CA VAL A 10 -7.13 6.46 -2.65
C VAL A 10 -8.33 5.56 -2.96
N GLY A 11 -8.54 4.57 -2.10
CA GLY A 11 -9.59 3.58 -2.25
C GLY A 11 -9.19 2.31 -3.03
N LYS A 12 -8.00 2.26 -3.63
CA LYS A 12 -7.49 1.05 -4.29
C LYS A 12 -7.02 0.02 -3.28
N ASN A 13 -7.24 -1.24 -3.61
CA ASN A 13 -6.67 -2.36 -2.87
C ASN A 13 -5.26 -2.62 -3.39
N ILE A 14 -4.34 -2.95 -2.49
CA ILE A 14 -2.95 -3.24 -2.81
C ILE A 14 -2.44 -4.43 -2.01
N ARG A 15 -1.35 -5.03 -2.49
CA ARG A 15 -0.47 -5.88 -1.69
C ARG A 15 0.83 -5.15 -1.45
N PHE A 16 1.31 -5.19 -0.22
CA PHE A 16 2.54 -4.52 0.19
C PHE A 16 3.36 -5.39 1.13
N ARG A 17 4.67 -5.14 1.17
CA ARG A 17 5.58 -5.81 2.09
C ARG A 17 5.67 -4.99 3.38
N SER A 18 5.53 -5.65 4.53
CA SER A 18 5.80 -5.04 5.83
C SER A 18 6.38 -6.08 6.77
N ASN A 19 7.44 -5.74 7.49
CA ASN A 19 8.12 -6.64 8.44
C ASN A 19 8.46 -8.04 7.86
N GLY A 20 8.84 -8.11 6.59
CA GLY A 20 9.19 -9.36 5.91
C GLY A 20 8.01 -10.22 5.45
N GLN A 21 6.76 -9.77 5.65
CA GLN A 21 5.54 -10.46 5.23
C GLN A 21 4.80 -9.66 4.15
N ILE A 22 3.92 -10.33 3.42
CA ILE A 22 3.07 -9.71 2.39
C ILE A 22 1.68 -9.50 2.98
N HIS A 23 1.23 -8.26 3.05
CA HIS A 23 -0.08 -7.90 3.56
C HIS A 23 -0.98 -7.40 2.43
N GLY A 24 -2.28 -7.46 2.66
CA GLY A 24 -3.28 -6.84 1.81
C GLY A 24 -3.89 -5.64 2.52
N GLY A 25 -4.11 -4.55 1.81
CA GLY A 25 -4.72 -3.36 2.38
C GLY A 25 -5.36 -2.46 1.35
N LYS A 26 -5.94 -1.37 1.84
CA LYS A 26 -6.60 -0.37 1.01
C LYS A 26 -5.96 0.99 1.23
N ILE A 27 -5.59 1.67 0.16
CA ILE A 27 -4.99 3.00 0.22
C ILE A 27 -6.00 3.98 0.82
N GLN A 28 -5.61 4.64 1.89
CA GLN A 28 -6.40 5.69 2.56
C GLN A 28 -5.90 7.08 2.17
N LYS A 29 -4.59 7.25 2.02
CA LYS A 29 -3.96 8.53 1.68
C LYS A 29 -2.68 8.30 0.88
N ILE A 30 -2.37 9.25 -0.01
CA ILE A 30 -1.11 9.31 -0.76
C ILE A 30 -0.51 10.70 -0.52
N ASP A 31 0.73 10.75 -0.03
CA ASP A 31 1.48 11.97 0.23
C ASP A 31 2.89 11.84 -0.37
N GLY A 32 3.00 12.13 -1.67
CA GLY A 32 4.22 11.91 -2.43
C GLY A 32 4.58 10.42 -2.51
N LYS A 33 5.67 10.02 -1.85
CA LYS A 33 6.13 8.63 -1.77
C LYS A 33 5.57 7.86 -0.58
N ASN A 34 5.04 8.56 0.43
CA ASN A 34 4.43 7.94 1.60
C ASN A 34 2.97 7.63 1.31
N ILE A 35 2.55 6.41 1.62
CA ILE A 35 1.21 5.91 1.35
C ILE A 35 0.65 5.35 2.65
N THR A 36 -0.45 5.94 3.14
CA THR A 36 -1.19 5.40 4.28
C THR A 36 -2.16 4.35 3.78
N VAL A 37 -2.09 3.15 4.34
CA VAL A 37 -2.86 1.98 3.92
C VAL A 37 -3.55 1.40 5.14
N PHE A 38 -4.83 1.09 5.02
CA PHE A 38 -5.52 0.28 6.01
C PHE A 38 -5.13 -1.18 5.82
N ASP A 39 -4.33 -1.70 6.74
CA ASP A 39 -3.85 -3.09 6.76
C ASP A 39 -4.99 -4.03 7.20
N ASN A 40 -5.40 -4.95 6.32
CA ASN A 40 -6.48 -5.88 6.61
C ASN A 40 -6.09 -7.01 7.56
N THR A 41 -4.79 -7.28 7.73
CA THR A 41 -4.25 -8.28 8.66
C THR A 41 -4.29 -7.75 10.08
N TYR A 42 -3.76 -6.53 10.29
CA TYR A 42 -3.69 -5.92 11.63
C TYR A 42 -4.87 -5.01 11.97
N LYS A 43 -5.76 -4.74 11.01
CA LYS A 43 -6.95 -3.89 11.16
C LYS A 43 -6.61 -2.48 11.65
N LYS A 44 -5.57 -1.87 11.10
CA LYS A 44 -5.10 -0.53 11.44
C LYS A 44 -4.50 0.16 10.23
N ASP A 45 -4.42 1.48 10.29
CA ASP A 45 -3.65 2.24 9.31
C ASP A 45 -2.15 2.08 9.56
N VAL A 46 -1.41 1.90 8.48
CA VAL A 46 0.05 1.83 8.45
C VAL A 46 0.56 2.72 7.32
N ASP A 47 1.64 3.43 7.57
CA ASP A 47 2.35 4.17 6.55
C ASP A 47 3.43 3.28 5.94
N ILE A 48 3.45 3.23 4.61
CA ILE A 48 4.42 2.47 3.83
C ILE A 48 5.02 3.36 2.74
N ASP A 49 6.18 2.97 2.24
CA ASP A 49 6.75 3.60 1.06
C ASP A 49 6.16 3.01 -0.23
N LEU A 50 6.19 3.79 -1.30
CA LEU A 50 5.85 3.32 -2.64
C LEU A 50 6.57 2.03 -3.04
N ASP A 51 7.84 1.89 -2.61
CA ASP A 51 8.70 0.75 -2.91
C ASP A 51 8.28 -0.54 -2.18
N ASP A 52 7.48 -0.42 -1.11
CA ASP A 52 6.92 -1.56 -0.40
C ASP A 52 5.71 -2.17 -1.13
N ILE A 53 5.12 -1.46 -2.09
CA ILE A 53 3.97 -1.97 -2.85
C ILE A 53 4.44 -3.01 -3.86
N ILE A 54 3.83 -4.18 -3.79
CA ILE A 54 4.12 -5.33 -4.66
C ILE A 54 3.14 -5.35 -5.84
N GLU A 55 1.88 -5.03 -5.59
CA GLU A 55 0.78 -5.19 -6.56
C GLU A 55 -0.39 -4.24 -6.23
N VAL A 56 -1.04 -3.72 -7.27
CA VAL A 56 -2.29 -2.95 -7.18
C VAL A 56 -3.43 -3.77 -7.76
N LEU A 57 -4.56 -3.87 -7.05
CA LEU A 57 -5.73 -4.71 -7.36
C LEU A 57 -6.94 -3.89 -7.87
#